data_AF-A0A523BD05-F1
#
_entry.id   AF-A0A523BD05-F1
#
_cell.length_a   1.000
_cell.length_b   1.000
_cell.length_c   1.000
_cell.angle_alpha   90.00
_cell.angle_beta   90.00
_cell.angle_gamma   90.00
#
_symmetry.space_group_name_H-M   'P 1'
#
loop_
_entity.id
_entity.type
_entity.pdbx_description
1 polymer ?
#
loop_
_entity_poly.entity_id
_entity_poly.type
_entity_poly.pdbx_seq_one_letter_code
_entity_poly.pdbx_strand_id
1 'polypeptide(L)'
;MDKERKKLIDNVSYLIEALDAYRVGRNADPKVFEGKYEEIADDIRGVIDRGRKKVLMSSIDYMINLPLKDRSARTWSSVFLISRLLIRITFTLLLLSVLLYVISLGQIANYLLIAGVILFYVVSVLRWHSLNKLLDFYGKQTGRADSRRILLKEAAQDLINYLRQIKGERKVKLHLYNRDYDSIKVLRRPGWLRDYYLVEVV
;
A
#
# COMPACT_ATOMS: atom_id res chain seq x y z
N MET A 1 -0.50 -29.11 6.62
CA MET A 1 0.36 -28.22 5.79
C MET A 1 1.33 -27.54 6.73
N ASP A 2 2.61 -27.57 6.39
CA ASP A 2 3.68 -27.13 7.29
C ASP A 2 3.61 -25.63 7.60
N LYS A 3 4.04 -25.22 8.79
CA LYS A 3 4.04 -23.79 9.21
C LYS A 3 4.84 -22.93 8.22
N GLU A 4 5.92 -23.49 7.69
CA GLU A 4 6.80 -22.84 6.72
C GLU A 4 6.10 -22.55 5.40
N ARG A 5 5.35 -23.51 4.85
CA ARG A 5 4.61 -23.32 3.60
C ARG A 5 3.52 -22.25 3.72
N LYS A 6 2.89 -22.13 4.90
CA LYS A 6 1.93 -21.05 5.17
C LYS A 6 2.63 -19.69 5.18
N LYS A 7 3.78 -19.59 5.87
CA LYS A 7 4.59 -18.36 5.92
C LYS A 7 5.07 -17.93 4.53
N LEU A 8 5.50 -18.89 3.70
CA LEU A 8 5.91 -18.64 2.32
C LEU A 8 4.77 -18.04 1.48
N ILE A 9 3.57 -18.64 1.53
CA ILE A 9 2.39 -18.14 0.81
C ILE A 9 2.05 -16.70 1.26
N ASP A 10 2.07 -16.44 2.57
CA ASP A 10 1.73 -15.13 3.14
C ASP A 10 2.79 -14.07 2.74
N ASN A 11 4.08 -14.44 2.71
CA ASN A 11 5.17 -13.55 2.28
C ASN A 11 5.11 -13.25 0.78
N VAL A 12 4.91 -14.27 -0.07
CA VAL A 12 4.74 -14.07 -1.53
C VAL A 12 3.52 -13.20 -1.81
N SER A 13 2.40 -13.46 -1.13
CA SER A 13 1.18 -12.64 -1.25
C SER A 13 1.46 -11.17 -0.92
N TYR A 14 2.19 -10.91 0.17
CA TYR A 14 2.59 -9.55 0.54
C TYR A 14 3.48 -8.89 -0.52
N LEU A 15 4.45 -9.62 -1.09
CA LEU A 15 5.31 -9.05 -2.15
C LEU A 15 4.49 -8.66 -3.39
N ILE A 16 3.52 -9.48 -3.80
CA ILE A 16 2.63 -9.17 -4.93
C ILE A 16 1.83 -7.90 -4.64
N GLU A 17 1.20 -7.81 -3.45
CA GLU A 17 0.42 -6.64 -3.06
C GLU A 17 1.28 -5.37 -2.97
N ALA A 18 2.52 -5.49 -2.47
CA ALA A 18 3.45 -4.38 -2.37
C ALA A 18 3.92 -3.90 -3.74
N LEU A 19 4.26 -4.80 -4.67
CA LEU A 19 4.62 -4.45 -6.04
C LEU A 19 3.50 -3.71 -6.75
N ASP A 20 2.27 -4.18 -6.61
CA ASP A 20 1.12 -3.51 -7.20
C ASP A 20 0.85 -2.14 -6.54
N ALA A 21 1.01 -2.03 -5.22
CA ALA A 21 0.94 -0.76 -4.50
C ALA A 21 1.98 0.25 -5.02
N TYR A 22 3.21 -0.18 -5.29
CA TYR A 22 4.24 0.70 -5.87
C TYR A 22 3.89 1.19 -7.28
N ARG A 23 3.20 0.38 -8.10
CA ARG A 23 2.76 0.80 -9.46
C ARG A 23 1.80 1.98 -9.41
N VAL A 24 0.93 2.02 -8.41
CA VAL A 24 -0.07 3.07 -8.19
C VAL A 24 0.40 4.17 -7.23
N GLY A 25 1.67 4.15 -6.80
CA GLY A 25 2.22 5.16 -5.91
C GLY A 25 1.66 5.13 -4.49
N ARG A 26 1.19 3.97 -4.03
CA ARG A 26 0.72 3.77 -2.67
C ARG A 26 1.89 3.35 -1.77
N ASN A 27 1.97 3.97 -0.59
CA ASN A 27 3.07 3.81 0.36
C ASN A 27 3.07 2.40 0.99
N ALA A 28 3.72 1.44 0.33
CA ALA A 28 4.33 0.28 0.98
C ALA A 28 5.73 0.67 1.49
N ASP A 29 6.13 0.16 2.66
CA ASP A 29 7.45 0.46 3.23
C ASP A 29 8.53 -0.36 2.48
N PRO A 30 9.52 0.29 1.84
CA PRO A 30 10.57 -0.39 1.09
C PRO A 30 11.41 -1.32 1.95
N LYS A 31 11.63 -0.97 3.22
CA LYS A 31 12.43 -1.79 4.15
C LYS A 31 11.71 -3.08 4.49
N VAL A 32 10.39 -3.01 4.68
CA VAL A 32 9.57 -4.21 4.96
C VAL A 32 9.47 -5.09 3.72
N PHE A 33 9.43 -4.48 2.53
CA PHE A 33 9.50 -5.22 1.28
C PHE A 33 10.83 -5.97 1.13
N GLU A 34 11.96 -5.29 1.36
CA GLU A 34 13.29 -5.89 1.26
C GLU A 34 13.49 -7.01 2.29
N GLY A 35 13.11 -6.78 3.55
CA GLY A 35 13.21 -7.81 4.59
C GLY A 35 12.39 -9.07 4.26
N LYS A 36 11.15 -8.90 3.80
CA LYS A 36 10.31 -10.05 3.40
C LYS A 36 10.80 -10.73 2.12
N TYR A 37 11.42 -10.00 1.21
CA TYR A 37 12.06 -10.58 0.04
C TYR A 37 13.25 -11.44 0.46
N GLU A 38 14.09 -10.96 1.38
CA GLU A 38 15.25 -11.69 1.86
C GLU A 38 14.88 -12.97 2.63
N GLU A 39 13.80 -12.93 3.41
CA GLU A 39 13.28 -14.12 4.10
C GLU A 39 12.89 -15.27 3.17
N ILE A 40 12.51 -14.99 1.92
CA ILE A 40 12.07 -16.00 0.95
C ILE A 40 12.97 -16.06 -0.28
N ALA A 41 14.12 -15.36 -0.23
CA ALA A 41 14.96 -15.12 -1.41
C ALA A 41 15.47 -16.42 -2.05
N ASP A 42 15.73 -17.44 -1.24
CA ASP A 42 16.19 -18.74 -1.72
C ASP A 42 15.05 -19.52 -2.41
N ASP A 43 13.82 -19.42 -1.90
CA ASP A 43 12.63 -20.06 -2.49
C ASP A 43 12.21 -19.40 -3.81
N ILE A 44 12.33 -18.08 -3.92
CA ILE A 44 11.90 -17.32 -5.12
C ILE A 44 13.04 -17.08 -6.12
N ARG A 45 14.24 -17.62 -5.87
CA ARG A 45 15.43 -17.37 -6.70
C ARG A 45 15.28 -17.82 -8.15
N GLY A 46 14.44 -18.84 -8.39
CA GLY A 46 14.09 -19.32 -9.72
C GLY A 46 13.10 -18.41 -10.47
N VAL A 47 12.44 -17.50 -9.77
CA VAL A 47 11.42 -16.58 -10.29
C VAL A 47 12.02 -15.17 -10.48
N ILE A 48 12.77 -14.70 -9.48
CA ILE A 48 13.47 -13.42 -9.49
C ILE A 48 14.95 -13.67 -9.22
N ASP A 49 15.77 -13.55 -10.26
CA ASP A 49 17.22 -13.67 -10.15
C ASP A 49 17.84 -12.43 -9.47
N ARG A 50 19.12 -12.53 -9.07
CA ARG A 50 19.83 -11.41 -8.42
C ARG A 50 19.91 -10.17 -9.32
N GLY A 51 19.97 -10.36 -10.64
CA GLY A 51 19.93 -9.27 -11.62
C GLY A 51 18.58 -8.56 -11.63
N ARG A 52 17.48 -9.32 -11.77
CA ARG A 52 16.11 -8.76 -11.66
C ARG A 52 15.85 -8.14 -10.30
N LYS A 53 16.34 -8.69 -9.18
CA LYS A 53 16.23 -8.04 -7.84
C LYS A 53 16.74 -6.61 -7.89
N LYS A 54 17.96 -6.39 -8.41
CA LYS A 54 18.57 -5.06 -8.47
C LYS A 54 17.75 -4.10 -9.34
N VAL A 55 17.28 -4.56 -10.50
CA VAL A 55 16.44 -3.76 -11.41
C VAL A 55 15.09 -3.43 -10.76
N LEU A 56 14.50 -4.38 -10.04
CA LEU A 56 13.24 -4.23 -9.35
C LEU A 56 13.35 -3.24 -8.19
N MET A 57 14.37 -3.35 -7.33
CA MET A 57 14.62 -2.40 -6.24
C MET A 57 14.87 -0.98 -6.77
N SER A 58 15.65 -0.84 -7.85
CA SER A 58 15.83 0.45 -8.52
C SER A 58 14.52 1.01 -9.09
N SER A 59 13.63 0.15 -9.57
CA SER A 59 12.31 0.54 -10.09
C SER A 59 11.36 0.96 -8.99
N ILE A 60 11.36 0.24 -7.86
CA ILE A 60 10.60 0.60 -6.65
C ILE A 60 11.07 1.97 -6.15
N ASP A 61 12.38 2.16 -5.99
CA ASP A 61 12.96 3.42 -5.52
C ASP A 61 12.64 4.58 -6.48
N TYR A 62 12.68 4.35 -7.79
CA TYR A 62 12.26 5.35 -8.77
C TYR A 62 10.77 5.71 -8.63
N MET A 63 9.89 4.72 -8.47
CA MET A 63 8.44 4.93 -8.38
C MET A 63 8.03 5.65 -7.08
N ILE A 64 8.71 5.37 -5.97
CA ILE A 64 8.52 6.05 -4.68
C ILE A 64 8.97 7.49 -4.75
N ASN A 65 10.13 7.74 -5.39
CA ASN A 65 10.70 9.08 -5.50
C ASN A 65 10.15 9.86 -6.69
N LEU A 66 9.26 9.27 -7.51
CA LEU A 66 8.66 9.94 -8.67
C LEU A 66 7.92 11.23 -8.30
N PRO A 67 7.12 11.29 -7.22
CA PRO A 67 6.46 12.52 -6.79
C PRO A 67 7.44 13.60 -6.34
N LEU A 68 8.66 13.24 -5.91
CA LEU A 68 9.66 14.21 -5.46
C LEU A 68 10.31 14.98 -6.61
N LYS A 69 10.20 14.48 -7.84
CA LYS A 69 10.75 15.12 -9.05
C LYS A 69 9.91 16.28 -9.57
N ASP A 70 8.62 16.30 -9.25
CA ASP A 70 7.70 17.39 -9.59
C ASP A 70 7.37 18.20 -8.33
N ARG A 71 7.47 19.54 -8.43
CA ARG A 71 7.24 20.45 -7.29
C ARG A 71 5.80 20.36 -6.77
N SER A 72 4.82 20.16 -7.64
CA SER A 72 3.40 20.01 -7.28
C SER A 72 3.16 18.66 -6.59
N ALA A 73 3.66 17.57 -7.18
CA ALA A 73 3.50 16.23 -6.62
C ALA A 73 4.25 16.06 -5.28
N ARG A 74 5.38 16.76 -5.11
CA ARG A 74 6.12 16.82 -3.84
C ARG A 74 5.29 17.45 -2.74
N THR A 75 4.64 18.59 -3.00
CA THR A 75 3.76 19.24 -2.02
C THR A 75 2.60 18.32 -1.63
N TRP A 76 1.93 17.69 -2.60
CA TRP A 76 0.83 16.77 -2.30
C TRP A 76 1.26 15.50 -1.56
N SER A 77 2.47 14.98 -1.85
CA SER A 77 3.07 13.87 -1.10
C SER A 77 3.36 14.27 0.36
N SER A 78 3.92 15.45 0.59
CA SER A 78 4.12 15.98 1.93
C SER A 78 2.80 16.20 2.68
N VAL A 79 1.78 16.76 2.04
CA VAL A 79 0.43 16.92 2.62
C VAL A 79 -0.16 15.56 2.99
N PHE A 80 -0.01 14.55 2.13
CA PHE A 80 -0.48 13.19 2.43
C PHE A 80 0.23 12.59 3.66
N LEU A 81 1.56 12.72 3.76
CA LEU A 81 2.32 12.25 4.92
C LEU A 81 1.94 12.99 6.21
N ILE A 82 1.80 14.31 6.14
CA ILE A 82 1.36 15.15 7.27
C ILE A 82 -0.07 14.76 7.69
N SER A 83 -0.97 14.53 6.74
CA SER A 83 -2.34 14.09 7.03
C SER A 83 -2.38 12.75 7.77
N ARG A 84 -1.47 11.82 7.45
CA ARG A 84 -1.35 10.53 8.14
C ARG A 84 -0.93 10.72 9.60
N LEU A 85 0.01 11.63 9.87
CA LEU A 85 0.42 11.97 11.23
C LEU A 85 -0.71 12.68 11.99
N LEU A 86 -1.38 13.64 11.34
CA LEU A 86 -2.51 14.36 11.92
C LEU A 86 -3.66 13.43 12.30
N ILE A 87 -3.96 12.38 11.52
CA ILE A 87 -4.97 11.37 11.90
C ILE A 87 -4.59 10.68 13.21
N ARG A 88 -3.31 10.32 13.39
CA ARG A 88 -2.84 9.69 14.65
C ARG A 88 -3.01 10.63 15.83
N ILE A 89 -2.58 11.89 15.67
CA ILE A 89 -2.73 12.93 16.69
C ILE A 89 -4.22 13.13 17.03
N THR A 90 -5.07 13.19 16.02
CA THR A 90 -6.51 13.36 16.21
C THR A 90 -7.11 12.19 16.99
N PHE A 91 -6.70 10.96 16.68
CA PHE A 91 -7.15 9.79 17.42
C PHE A 91 -6.69 9.81 18.88
N THR A 92 -5.45 10.24 19.14
CA THR A 92 -4.96 10.45 20.51
C THR A 92 -5.73 11.53 21.25
N LEU A 93 -6.09 12.64 20.60
CA LEU A 93 -6.92 13.69 21.18
C LEU A 93 -8.33 13.18 21.52
N LEU A 94 -8.94 12.37 20.65
CA LEU A 94 -10.24 11.75 20.93
C LEU A 94 -10.17 10.79 22.11
N LEU A 95 -9.13 9.95 22.20
CA LEU A 95 -8.91 9.08 23.36
C LEU A 95 -8.69 9.88 24.65
N LEU A 96 -7.92 10.96 24.58
CA LEU A 96 -7.68 11.85 25.71
C LEU A 96 -8.98 12.52 26.17
N SER A 97 -9.84 12.96 25.23
CA SER A 97 -11.16 13.51 25.54
C SER A 97 -12.03 12.51 26.32
N VAL A 98 -12.07 11.25 25.88
CA VAL A 98 -12.81 10.19 26.59
C VAL A 98 -12.26 9.99 28.00
N LEU A 99 -10.93 9.98 28.16
CA LEU A 99 -10.28 9.81 29.47
C LEU A 99 -10.58 10.98 30.41
N LEU A 100 -10.58 12.21 29.91
CA LEU A 100 -10.97 13.40 30.70
C LEU A 100 -12.43 13.37 31.13
N TYR A 101 -13.30 12.77 30.32
CA TYR A 101 -14.71 12.56 30.67
C TYR A 101 -14.85 11.62 31.89
N VAL A 102 -14.02 10.58 31.97
CA VAL A 102 -14.00 9.63 33.10
C VAL A 102 -13.51 10.30 34.41
N ILE A 103 -12.58 11.25 34.32
CA ILE A 103 -12.01 11.99 35.48
C ILE A 103 -12.92 13.16 35.90
N SER A 104 -14.15 13.24 35.40
CA SER A 104 -15.12 14.30 35.74
C SER A 104 -14.72 15.72 35.30
N LEU A 105 -13.77 15.86 34.35
CA LEU A 105 -13.41 17.12 33.71
C LEU A 105 -14.25 17.35 32.44
N GLY A 106 -15.57 17.22 32.55
CA GLY A 106 -16.50 17.14 31.42
C GLY A 106 -16.50 18.35 30.48
N GLN A 107 -16.29 19.57 31.01
CA GLN A 107 -16.26 20.78 30.17
C GLN A 107 -15.03 20.80 29.24
N ILE A 108 -13.84 20.50 29.78
CA ILE A 108 -12.60 20.43 29.00
C ILE A 108 -12.69 19.27 27.99
N ALA A 109 -13.23 18.13 28.41
CA ALA A 109 -13.44 16.97 27.56
C ALA A 109 -14.31 17.30 26.33
N ASN A 110 -15.40 18.06 26.51
CA ASN A 110 -16.29 18.46 25.41
C ASN A 110 -15.62 19.39 24.39
N TYR A 111 -14.87 20.40 24.85
CA TYR A 111 -14.11 21.26 23.94
C TYR A 111 -13.07 20.46 23.15
N LEU A 112 -12.38 19.53 23.82
CA LEU A 112 -11.39 18.66 23.20
C LEU A 112 -12.03 17.71 22.17
N LEU A 113 -13.23 17.20 22.46
CA LEU A 113 -13.98 16.33 21.56
C LEU A 113 -14.40 17.06 20.29
N ILE A 114 -14.99 18.24 20.44
CA ILE A 114 -15.43 19.08 19.30
C ILE A 114 -14.22 19.45 18.44
N ALA A 115 -13.13 19.91 19.06
CA ALA A 115 -11.89 20.21 18.35
C ALA A 115 -11.33 18.98 17.63
N GLY A 116 -11.34 17.80 18.28
CA GLY A 116 -10.91 16.54 17.70
C GLY A 116 -11.75 16.11 16.49
N VAL A 117 -13.07 16.26 16.55
CA VAL A 117 -13.98 15.93 15.44
C VAL A 117 -13.77 16.88 14.25
N ILE A 118 -13.64 18.19 14.49
CA ILE A 118 -13.36 19.18 13.43
C ILE A 118 -12.01 18.88 12.78
N LEU A 119 -10.97 18.66 13.59
CA LEU A 119 -9.64 18.30 13.11
C LEU A 119 -9.70 17.01 12.28
N PHE A 120 -10.42 16.00 12.75
CA PHE A 120 -10.58 14.73 12.04
C PHE A 120 -11.20 14.92 10.66
N TYR A 121 -12.24 15.73 10.57
CA TYR A 121 -12.92 16.01 9.32
C TYR A 121 -11.99 16.73 8.32
N VAL A 122 -11.34 17.82 8.75
CA VAL A 122 -10.41 18.60 7.92
C VAL A 122 -9.28 17.71 7.41
N VAL A 123 -8.66 16.93 8.30
CA VAL A 123 -7.55 16.03 7.96
C VAL A 123 -8.00 14.92 7.01
N SER A 124 -9.20 14.38 7.19
CA SER A 124 -9.76 13.35 6.30
C SER A 124 -10.00 13.89 4.89
N VAL A 125 -10.55 15.10 4.77
CA VAL A 125 -10.75 15.77 3.47
C VAL A 125 -9.40 16.08 2.81
N LEU A 126 -8.44 16.63 3.54
CA LEU A 126 -7.09 16.89 3.03
C LEU A 126 -6.39 15.62 2.55
N ARG A 127 -6.54 14.51 3.30
CA ARG A 127 -6.00 13.22 2.92
C ARG A 127 -6.62 12.70 1.62
N TRP A 128 -7.95 12.77 1.49
CA TRP A 128 -8.62 12.38 0.26
C TRP A 128 -8.13 13.25 -0.90
N HIS A 129 -8.16 14.57 -0.77
CA HIS A 129 -7.79 15.46 -1.86
C HIS A 129 -6.34 15.27 -2.30
N SER A 130 -5.40 15.19 -1.35
CA SER A 130 -3.98 14.93 -1.66
C SER A 130 -3.76 13.59 -2.34
N LEU A 131 -4.49 12.55 -1.91
CA LEU A 131 -4.43 11.24 -2.52
C LEU A 131 -4.92 11.27 -3.98
N ASN A 132 -6.05 11.92 -4.25
CA ASN A 132 -6.56 12.06 -5.61
C ASN A 132 -5.58 12.82 -6.51
N LYS A 133 -4.97 13.90 -6.02
CA LYS A 133 -3.95 14.66 -6.78
C LYS A 133 -2.71 13.83 -7.08
N LEU A 134 -2.28 12.99 -6.14
CA LEU A 134 -1.19 12.04 -6.38
C LEU A 134 -1.58 11.00 -7.44
N LEU A 135 -2.77 10.41 -7.35
CA LEU A 135 -3.26 9.45 -8.34
C LEU A 135 -3.34 10.08 -9.75
N ASP A 136 -3.84 11.31 -9.87
CA ASP A 136 -3.86 12.06 -11.13
C ASP A 136 -2.45 12.30 -11.68
N PHE A 137 -1.49 12.65 -10.81
CA PHE A 137 -0.09 12.82 -11.22
C PHE A 137 0.48 11.52 -11.76
N TYR A 138 0.29 10.41 -11.04
CA TYR A 138 0.71 9.09 -11.48
C TYR A 138 0.01 8.67 -12.78
N GLY A 139 -1.27 9.05 -13.00
CA GLY A 139 -1.99 8.77 -14.24
C GLY A 139 -1.49 9.57 -15.45
N LYS A 140 -0.91 10.74 -15.23
CA LYS A 140 -0.38 11.63 -16.29
C LYS A 140 1.08 11.38 -16.66
N GLN A 141 1.82 10.66 -15.82
CA GLN A 141 3.23 10.34 -16.10
C GLN A 141 3.34 9.27 -17.18
N THR A 142 3.96 9.60 -18.31
CA THR A 142 4.24 8.69 -19.41
C THR A 142 5.75 8.46 -19.60
N GLY A 143 6.13 7.38 -20.29
CA GLY A 143 7.52 7.12 -20.69
C GLY A 143 8.29 6.30 -19.65
N ARG A 144 9.32 6.88 -18.99
CA ARG A 144 10.19 6.12 -18.06
C ARG A 144 9.43 5.53 -16.88
N ALA A 145 8.35 6.18 -16.42
CA ALA A 145 7.48 5.64 -15.38
C ALA A 145 6.68 4.41 -15.88
N ASP A 146 6.24 4.40 -17.13
CA ASP A 146 5.51 3.27 -17.72
C ASP A 146 6.41 2.05 -17.89
N SER A 147 7.63 2.22 -18.39
CA SER A 147 8.59 1.11 -18.49
C SER A 147 8.86 0.48 -17.13
N ARG A 148 8.97 1.29 -16.06
CA ARG A 148 9.16 0.80 -14.69
C ARG A 148 7.90 0.12 -14.15
N ARG A 149 6.71 0.62 -14.46
CA ARG A 149 5.43 -0.03 -14.13
C ARG A 149 5.25 -1.38 -14.81
N ILE A 150 5.71 -1.52 -16.06
CA ILE A 150 5.70 -2.79 -16.79
C ILE A 150 6.62 -3.79 -16.10
N LEU A 151 7.85 -3.39 -15.75
CA LEU A 151 8.76 -4.27 -15.00
C LEU A 151 8.18 -4.71 -13.64
N LEU A 152 7.53 -3.81 -12.90
CA LEU A 152 6.85 -4.17 -11.65
C LEU A 152 5.65 -5.09 -11.88
N LYS A 153 4.91 -4.90 -12.98
CA LYS A 153 3.81 -5.77 -13.39
C LYS A 153 4.31 -7.18 -13.68
N GLU A 154 5.35 -7.32 -14.50
CA GLU A 154 5.95 -8.60 -14.88
C GLU A 154 6.43 -9.35 -13.63
N ALA A 155 7.15 -8.69 -12.73
CA ALA A 155 7.60 -9.31 -11.49
C ALA A 155 6.43 -9.74 -10.58
N ALA A 156 5.37 -8.96 -10.50
CA ALA A 156 4.17 -9.34 -9.76
C ALA A 156 3.45 -10.53 -10.43
N GLN A 157 3.40 -10.58 -11.76
CA GLN A 157 2.83 -11.72 -12.50
C GLN A 157 3.64 -12.99 -12.30
N ASP A 158 4.98 -12.91 -12.35
CA ASP A 158 5.88 -14.02 -12.09
C ASP A 158 5.67 -14.58 -10.67
N LEU A 159 5.49 -13.70 -9.68
CA LEU A 159 5.14 -14.10 -8.31
C LEU A 159 3.73 -14.68 -8.18
N ILE A 160 2.74 -14.18 -8.93
CA ILE A 160 1.37 -14.77 -8.96
C ILE A 160 1.42 -16.19 -9.54
N ASN A 161 2.20 -16.40 -10.60
CA ASN A 161 2.40 -17.71 -11.21
C ASN A 161 3.08 -18.67 -10.24
N TYR A 162 4.10 -18.21 -9.52
CA TYR A 162 4.73 -18.98 -8.44
C TYR A 162 3.75 -19.29 -7.30
N LEU A 163 2.98 -18.29 -6.87
CA LEU A 163 1.95 -18.45 -5.84
C LEU A 163 0.91 -19.51 -6.23
N ARG A 164 0.54 -19.56 -7.52
CA ARG A 164 -0.37 -20.57 -8.08
C ARG A 164 0.19 -21.99 -7.96
N GLN A 165 1.49 -22.17 -8.15
CA GLN A 165 2.15 -23.48 -8.00
C GLN A 165 2.20 -23.91 -6.54
N ILE A 166 2.48 -22.99 -5.61
CA ILE A 166 2.66 -23.33 -4.19
C ILE A 166 1.34 -23.41 -3.40
N LYS A 167 0.25 -22.74 -3.84
CA LYS A 167 -1.02 -22.66 -3.09
C LYS A 167 -1.79 -23.98 -3.02
N GLY A 168 -1.59 -24.89 -3.98
CA GLY A 168 -2.42 -26.11 -4.10
C GLY A 168 -3.91 -25.78 -4.20
N GLU A 169 -4.74 -26.44 -3.41
CA GLU A 169 -6.20 -26.22 -3.36
C GLU A 169 -6.64 -25.00 -2.52
N ARG A 170 -5.70 -24.30 -1.88
CA ARG A 170 -6.05 -23.21 -0.96
C ARG A 170 -6.48 -21.95 -1.73
N LYS A 171 -7.61 -21.40 -1.31
CA LYS A 171 -8.09 -20.08 -1.76
C LYS A 171 -7.22 -18.97 -1.15
N VAL A 172 -6.34 -18.38 -1.96
CA VAL A 172 -5.50 -17.24 -1.55
C VAL A 172 -6.12 -15.96 -2.08
N LYS A 173 -6.44 -15.04 -1.17
CA LYS A 173 -7.01 -13.73 -1.50
C LYS A 173 -5.89 -12.68 -1.48
N LEU A 174 -5.84 -11.86 -2.52
CA LEU A 174 -4.91 -10.75 -2.66
C LEU A 174 -5.68 -9.43 -2.75
N HIS A 175 -5.04 -8.37 -2.27
CA HIS A 175 -5.52 -6.99 -2.36
C HIS A 175 -4.75 -6.25 -3.45
N LEU A 176 -5.31 -6.20 -4.66
CA LEU A 176 -4.68 -5.56 -5.81
C LEU A 176 -5.43 -4.27 -6.17
N TYR A 177 -4.70 -3.22 -6.48
CA TYR A 177 -5.18 -1.97 -7.05
C TYR A 177 -5.40 -2.08 -8.56
N ASN A 178 -4.62 -2.91 -9.26
CA ASN A 178 -4.79 -3.17 -10.69
C ASN A 178 -5.41 -4.55 -10.98
N ARG A 179 -6.11 -4.66 -12.13
CA ARG A 179 -6.78 -5.89 -12.60
C ARG A 179 -6.05 -6.56 -13.78
N ASP A 180 -4.91 -6.04 -14.16
CA ASP A 180 -4.25 -6.38 -15.42
C ASP A 180 -3.34 -7.62 -15.33
N TYR A 181 -3.62 -8.49 -14.36
CA TYR A 181 -2.89 -9.72 -14.09
C TYR A 181 -3.63 -10.94 -14.64
N ASP A 182 -2.88 -11.94 -15.05
CA ASP A 182 -3.41 -13.22 -15.49
C ASP A 182 -3.65 -14.17 -14.30
N SER A 183 -4.58 -15.11 -14.46
CA SER A 183 -4.94 -16.11 -13.44
C SER A 183 -5.49 -15.53 -12.13
N ILE A 184 -6.18 -14.39 -12.18
CA ILE A 184 -6.89 -13.81 -11.03
C ILE A 184 -8.40 -13.72 -11.27
N LYS A 185 -9.19 -14.04 -10.25
CA LYS A 185 -10.65 -13.86 -10.22
C LYS A 185 -11.00 -12.74 -9.27
N VAL A 186 -11.66 -11.70 -9.78
CA VAL A 186 -12.11 -10.59 -8.93
C VAL A 186 -13.31 -11.03 -8.09
N LEU A 187 -13.13 -11.04 -6.76
CA LEU A 187 -14.18 -11.34 -5.80
C LEU A 187 -15.01 -10.10 -5.48
N ARG A 188 -14.36 -8.94 -5.29
CA ARG A 188 -15.04 -7.68 -4.97
C ARG A 188 -14.30 -6.47 -5.57
N ARG A 189 -15.07 -5.47 -6.02
CA ARG A 189 -14.57 -4.21 -6.63
C ARG A 189 -14.30 -3.13 -5.57
N PRO A 190 -13.41 -2.16 -5.82
CA PRO A 190 -13.23 -1.00 -4.96
C PRO A 190 -14.54 -0.19 -4.88
N GLY A 191 -14.74 0.47 -3.76
CA GLY A 191 -15.93 1.27 -3.46
C GLY A 191 -15.56 2.45 -2.57
N TRP A 192 -16.54 3.14 -1.99
CA TRP A 192 -16.31 4.37 -1.22
C TRP A 192 -15.33 4.23 -0.04
N LEU A 193 -15.24 3.04 0.56
CA LEU A 193 -14.39 2.77 1.72
C LEU A 193 -13.10 1.99 1.37
N ARG A 194 -12.94 1.58 0.11
CA ARG A 194 -11.89 0.63 -0.28
C ARG A 194 -11.33 0.92 -1.66
N ASP A 195 -10.04 1.21 -1.69
CA ASP A 195 -9.33 1.61 -2.91
C ASP A 195 -8.79 0.43 -3.73
N TYR A 196 -8.95 -0.83 -3.26
CA TYR A 196 -8.41 -2.03 -3.90
C TYR A 196 -9.50 -3.04 -4.29
N TYR A 197 -9.19 -3.84 -5.32
CA TYR A 197 -9.88 -5.06 -5.69
C TYR A 197 -9.48 -6.19 -4.75
N LEU A 198 -10.48 -6.92 -4.28
CA LEU A 198 -10.24 -8.20 -3.63
C LEU A 198 -10.23 -9.27 -4.72
N VAL A 199 -9.10 -9.91 -4.94
CA VAL A 199 -8.94 -10.95 -5.97
C VAL A 199 -8.55 -12.28 -5.35
N GLU A 200 -8.91 -13.36 -6.02
CA GLU A 200 -8.50 -14.72 -5.67
C GLU A 200 -7.62 -15.25 -6.81
N VAL A 201 -6.46 -15.82 -6.47
CA VAL A 201 -5.60 -16.47 -7.47
C VAL A 201 -6.27 -17.78 -7.90
N VAL A 202 -6.43 -18.00 -9.21
CA VAL A 202 -7.05 -19.18 -9.82
C VAL A 202 -6.00 -20.19 -10.21
#